data_AF-A0A089PBH4-F1
#
_entry.id   AF-A0A089PBH4-F1
#
_cell.length_a   1.000
_cell.length_b   1.000
_cell.length_c   1.000
_cell.angle_alpha   90.00
_cell.angle_beta   90.00
_cell.angle_gamma   90.00
#
_symmetry.space_group_name_H-M   'P 1'
#
loop_
_entity.id
_entity.type
_entity.pdbx_description
1 polymer ?
#
loop_
_entity_poly.entity_id
_entity_poly.type
_entity_poly.pdbx_seq_one_letter_code
_entity_poly.pdbx_strand_id
1 'polypeptide(L)'
;MTFDSHSLERLKELGRKLPKEISKPQSNELKNLKETKNKKLHPVETETNPEQLFRELMEITPDGNVPPHLLERLKKLESNNVKISSNSDPQTYENSEDLLAEDALNLYTQFQQFLLEDDID
;
A
#
# COMPACT_ATOMS: atom_id res chain seq x y z
N MET A 1 34.15 -42.07 18.92
CA MET A 1 33.70 -42.23 20.32
C MET A 1 32.37 -42.95 20.30
N THR A 2 32.30 -44.13 20.92
CA THR A 2 31.08 -44.96 21.02
C THR A 2 30.56 -44.87 22.46
N PHE A 3 29.27 -44.63 22.64
CA PHE A 3 28.65 -44.63 23.97
C PHE A 3 28.38 -46.05 24.45
N ASP A 4 28.74 -46.36 25.70
CA ASP A 4 28.39 -47.62 26.36
C ASP A 4 26.89 -47.64 26.72
N SER A 5 26.29 -48.83 26.72
CA SER A 5 24.94 -49.15 27.18
C SER A 5 24.51 -48.39 28.44
N HIS A 6 25.35 -48.40 29.47
CA HIS A 6 25.09 -47.74 30.76
C HIS A 6 25.09 -46.21 30.65
N SER A 7 25.91 -45.66 29.75
CA SER A 7 25.97 -44.21 29.52
C SER A 7 24.71 -43.68 28.83
N LEU A 8 24.10 -44.49 27.94
CA LEU A 8 22.83 -44.15 27.29
C LEU A 8 21.66 -44.14 28.27
N GLU A 9 21.63 -45.09 29.21
CA GLU A 9 20.60 -45.16 30.24
C GLU A 9 20.64 -43.93 31.14
N ARG A 10 21.83 -43.57 31.63
CA ARG A 10 22.03 -42.37 32.45
C ARG A 10 21.67 -41.08 31.72
N LEU A 11 21.99 -40.96 30.42
CA LEU A 11 21.59 -39.80 29.61
C LEU A 11 20.06 -39.70 29.45
N LYS A 12 19.39 -40.84 29.28
CA LYS A 12 17.93 -40.89 29.18
C LYS A 12 17.25 -40.51 30.50
N GLU A 13 17.87 -40.88 31.62
CA GLU A 13 17.40 -40.60 32.98
C GLU A 13 17.59 -39.12 33.36
N LEU A 14 18.69 -38.51 32.92
CA LEU A 14 18.97 -37.07 33.08
C LEU A 14 18.28 -36.20 32.01
N GLY A 15 17.66 -36.82 31.00
CA GLY A 15 16.99 -36.13 29.91
C GLY A 15 15.67 -35.50 30.34
N ARG A 16 15.49 -34.20 30.10
CA ARG A 16 14.20 -33.51 30.28
C ARG A 16 13.18 -34.07 29.28
N LYS A 17 11.99 -34.43 29.75
CA LYS A 17 10.89 -34.83 28.86
C LYS A 17 10.34 -33.60 28.14
N LEU A 18 10.17 -33.70 26.83
CA LEU A 18 9.51 -32.65 26.05
C LEU A 18 8.04 -32.56 26.51
N PRO A 19 7.48 -31.35 26.68
CA PRO A 19 6.05 -31.17 26.90
C PRO A 19 5.23 -31.86 25.79
N LYS A 20 3.99 -32.24 26.12
CA LYS A 20 3.07 -32.85 25.16
C LYS A 20 2.98 -31.95 23.92
N GLU A 21 3.13 -32.55 22.74
CA GLU A 21 3.02 -31.83 21.49
C GLU A 21 1.68 -31.09 21.44
N ILE A 22 1.74 -29.78 21.20
CA ILE A 22 0.56 -28.98 20.89
C ILE A 22 -0.08 -29.57 19.63
N SER A 23 -1.40 -29.76 19.67
CA SER A 23 -2.14 -30.28 18.53
C SER A 23 -1.83 -29.43 17.30
N LYS A 24 -1.28 -30.07 16.25
CA LYS A 24 -1.10 -29.41 14.95
C LYS A 24 -2.44 -28.82 14.55
N PRO A 25 -2.50 -27.54 14.14
CA PRO A 25 -3.76 -26.96 13.67
C PRO A 25 -4.28 -27.89 12.57
N GLN A 26 -5.49 -28.41 12.74
CA GLN A 26 -6.08 -29.28 11.73
C GLN A 26 -6.09 -28.50 10.42
N SER A 27 -5.34 -28.98 9.42
CA SER A 27 -5.46 -28.50 8.06
C SER A 27 -6.90 -28.80 7.60
N ASN A 28 -7.77 -27.83 7.86
CA ASN A 28 -9.09 -27.72 7.26
C ASN A 28 -8.91 -26.98 5.91
N GLU A 29 -7.99 -27.46 5.06
CA GLU A 29 -7.81 -26.92 3.70
C GLU A 29 -9.07 -27.06 2.85
N LEU A 30 -9.97 -28.00 3.19
CA LEU A 30 -11.21 -28.23 2.43
C LEU A 30 -12.47 -27.59 3.05
N LYS A 31 -12.41 -27.08 4.29
CA LYS A 31 -13.56 -26.38 4.93
C LYS A 31 -13.47 -24.86 4.81
N ASN A 32 -12.26 -24.31 4.63
CA ASN A 32 -12.02 -22.89 4.41
C ASN A 32 -12.51 -22.37 3.04
N LEU A 33 -12.91 -23.22 2.09
CA LEU A 33 -13.48 -22.75 0.83
C LEU A 33 -14.93 -22.27 0.96
N LYS A 34 -15.64 -22.65 2.03
CA LYS A 34 -17.05 -22.27 2.26
C LYS A 34 -17.25 -21.31 3.44
N GLU A 35 -16.37 -21.33 4.45
CA GLU A 35 -16.43 -20.39 5.59
C GLU A 35 -15.77 -19.03 5.32
N THR A 36 -14.98 -18.89 4.25
CA THR A 36 -14.41 -17.60 3.82
C THR A 36 -15.44 -16.60 3.32
N LYS A 37 -16.68 -17.03 3.04
CA LYS A 37 -17.75 -16.13 2.58
C LYS A 37 -18.30 -15.21 3.68
N ASN A 38 -17.97 -15.46 4.95
CA ASN A 38 -18.39 -14.63 6.08
C ASN A 38 -17.21 -14.16 6.95
N LYS A 39 -15.99 -14.14 6.40
CA LYS A 39 -14.96 -13.29 7.00
C LYS A 39 -15.38 -11.86 6.67
N LYS A 40 -15.85 -11.13 7.69
CA LYS A 40 -16.10 -9.68 7.60
C LYS A 40 -14.76 -9.04 7.23
N LEU A 41 -14.54 -8.86 5.93
CA LEU A 41 -13.34 -8.20 5.41
C LEU A 41 -13.32 -6.79 6.00
N HIS A 42 -12.13 -6.31 6.33
CA HIS A 42 -12.01 -4.93 6.77
C HIS A 42 -12.41 -3.99 5.61
N PRO A 43 -12.98 -2.81 5.90
CA PRO A 43 -13.37 -1.85 4.87
C PRO A 43 -12.27 -1.57 3.84
N VAL A 44 -11.03 -1.41 4.34
CA VAL A 44 -9.77 -1.26 3.59
C VAL A 44 -9.53 -2.39 2.58
N GLU A 45 -9.98 -3.60 2.87
CA GLU A 45 -9.86 -4.74 1.96
C GLU A 45 -10.96 -4.79 0.91
N THR A 46 -12.06 -4.06 1.10
CA THR A 46 -13.18 -4.02 0.15
C THR A 46 -13.22 -2.74 -0.68
N GLU A 47 -12.53 -1.68 -0.25
CA GLU A 47 -12.56 -0.38 -0.90
C GLU A 47 -11.96 -0.43 -2.31
N THR A 48 -12.62 0.24 -3.24
CA THR A 48 -12.25 0.29 -4.67
C THR A 48 -11.81 1.68 -5.10
N ASN A 49 -12.17 2.73 -4.35
CA ASN A 49 -11.69 4.08 -4.59
C ASN A 49 -10.30 4.29 -3.94
N PRO A 50 -9.26 4.69 -4.70
CA PRO A 50 -7.92 4.89 -4.17
C PRO A 50 -7.86 5.96 -3.07
N GLU A 51 -8.61 7.06 -3.20
CA GLU A 51 -8.61 8.15 -2.22
C GLU A 51 -9.24 7.71 -0.90
N GLN A 52 -10.34 6.96 -0.98
CA GLN A 52 -11.03 6.45 0.20
C GLN A 52 -10.21 5.38 0.92
N LEU A 53 -9.56 4.50 0.15
CA LEU A 53 -8.65 3.49 0.68
C LEU A 53 -7.48 4.15 1.43
N PHE A 54 -6.90 5.22 0.88
CA PHE A 54 -5.84 5.97 1.55
C PHE A 54 -6.30 6.59 2.87
N ARG A 55 -7.49 7.20 2.88
CA ARG A 55 -8.06 7.81 4.10
C ARG A 55 -8.25 6.77 5.20
N GLU A 56 -8.88 5.64 4.88
CA GLU A 56 -9.05 4.58 5.87
C GLU A 56 -7.70 4.07 6.37
N LEU A 57 -6.71 3.89 5.49
CA LEU A 57 -5.35 3.49 5.90
C LEU A 57 -4.73 4.46 6.91
N MET A 58 -4.92 5.78 6.74
CA MET A 58 -4.46 6.79 7.70
C MET A 58 -5.23 6.74 9.02
N GLU A 59 -6.54 6.48 8.99
CA GLU A 59 -7.36 6.38 10.20
C GLU A 59 -7.03 5.13 11.03
N ILE A 60 -6.79 4.00 10.39
CA ILE A 60 -6.51 2.73 11.10
C ILE A 60 -5.05 2.58 11.53
N THR A 61 -4.15 3.41 11.00
CA THR A 61 -2.70 3.29 11.21
C THR A 61 -2.13 4.52 11.93
N PRO A 62 -2.36 4.66 13.25
CA PRO A 62 -1.78 5.77 14.02
C PRO A 62 -0.25 5.75 14.03
N ASP A 63 0.37 4.57 13.89
CA ASP A 63 1.81 4.36 13.85
C ASP A 63 2.45 4.54 12.46
N GLY A 64 1.65 4.82 11.42
CA GLY A 64 2.11 4.96 10.04
C GLY A 64 2.61 3.67 9.35
N ASN A 65 2.58 2.51 10.04
CA ASN A 65 3.00 1.23 9.47
C ASN A 65 1.88 0.52 8.68
N VAL A 66 1.93 0.59 7.35
CA VAL A 66 0.94 -0.02 6.46
C VAL A 66 1.45 -1.35 5.87
N PRO A 67 0.66 -2.44 5.89
CA PRO A 67 1.00 -3.69 5.25
C PRO A 67 1.32 -3.56 3.74
N PRO A 68 2.34 -4.28 3.22
CA PRO A 68 2.85 -4.07 1.86
C PRO A 68 1.83 -4.38 0.76
N HIS A 69 0.93 -5.33 0.99
CA HIS A 69 -0.10 -5.71 0.02
C HIS A 69 -1.17 -4.61 -0.15
N LEU A 70 -1.42 -3.78 0.87
CA LEU A 70 -2.37 -2.66 0.79
C LEU A 70 -1.77 -1.49 0.02
N LEU A 71 -0.47 -1.21 0.20
CA LEU A 71 0.26 -0.24 -0.61
C LEU A 71 0.33 -0.64 -2.08
N GLU A 72 0.61 -1.91 -2.36
CA GLU A 72 0.63 -2.42 -3.73
C GLU A 72 -0.74 -2.30 -4.39
N ARG A 73 -1.82 -2.56 -3.65
CA ARG A 73 -3.19 -2.37 -4.12
C ARG A 73 -3.50 -0.91 -4.41
N LEU A 74 -3.18 0.00 -3.49
CA LEU A 74 -3.38 1.44 -3.66
C LEU A 74 -2.69 1.93 -4.94
N LYS A 75 -1.42 1.56 -5.14
CA LYS A 75 -0.66 1.87 -6.35
C LYS A 75 -1.34 1.34 -7.63
N LYS A 76 -1.90 0.12 -7.59
CA LYS A 76 -2.65 -0.45 -8.72
C LYS A 76 -3.93 0.34 -9.01
N LEU A 77 -4.68 0.74 -7.99
CA LEU A 77 -5.91 1.51 -8.17
C LEU A 77 -5.64 2.90 -8.76
N GLU A 78 -4.64 3.61 -8.24
CA GLU A 78 -4.21 4.91 -8.77
C GLU A 78 -3.76 4.79 -10.23
N SER A 79 -2.93 3.78 -10.53
CA SER A 79 -2.42 3.55 -11.89
C SER A 79 -3.55 3.25 -12.90
N ASN A 80 -4.62 2.59 -12.47
CA ASN A 80 -5.78 2.32 -13.32
C ASN A 80 -6.64 3.58 -13.52
N ASN A 81 -6.81 4.40 -12.47
CA ASN A 81 -7.56 5.66 -12.58
C ASN A 81 -6.89 6.64 -13.56
N VAL A 82 -5.56 6.79 -13.48
CA VAL A 82 -4.80 7.64 -14.43
C VAL A 82 -5.00 7.19 -15.88
N LYS A 83 -5.02 5.89 -16.16
CA LYS A 83 -5.27 5.36 -17.52
C LYS A 83 -6.69 5.63 -18.03
N ILE A 84 -7.66 5.71 -17.14
CA ILE A 84 -9.05 6.01 -17.50
C ILE A 84 -9.20 7.52 -17.75
N SER A 85 -8.55 8.35 -16.92
CA SER A 85 -8.50 9.81 -17.10
C SER A 85 -7.65 10.27 -18.29
N SER A 86 -6.66 9.48 -18.74
CA SER A 86 -5.85 9.83 -19.92
C SER A 86 -6.56 9.52 -21.25
N ASN A 87 -7.81 9.02 -21.22
CA ASN A 87 -8.65 8.88 -22.41
C ASN A 87 -9.55 10.12 -22.66
N SER A 88 -9.55 11.12 -21.77
CA SER A 88 -10.04 12.46 -22.10
C SER A 88 -8.87 13.30 -22.61
N ASP A 89 -8.73 13.27 -23.95
CA ASP A 89 -7.90 14.09 -24.85
C ASP A 89 -6.41 14.27 -24.55
N PRO A 90 -5.54 13.55 -25.30
CA PRO A 90 -4.22 14.01 -25.69
C PRO A 90 -4.26 14.40 -27.17
N GLN A 91 -4.97 15.48 -27.53
CA GLN A 91 -4.94 16.04 -28.89
C GLN A 91 -4.71 17.56 -28.84
N THR A 92 -3.50 17.97 -28.44
CA THR A 92 -2.90 19.23 -28.89
C THR A 92 -1.42 19.22 -28.53
N TYR A 93 -0.60 18.66 -29.41
CA TYR A 93 0.87 18.78 -29.34
C TYR A 93 1.46 18.93 -30.74
N GLU A 94 0.99 19.88 -31.53
CA GLU A 94 1.74 20.30 -32.73
C GLU A 94 1.66 21.83 -33.00
N ASN A 95 1.08 22.62 -32.08
CA ASN A 95 0.97 24.09 -32.21
C ASN A 95 1.10 24.86 -30.86
N SER A 96 1.71 24.25 -29.83
CA SER A 96 1.70 24.77 -28.45
C SER A 96 2.80 25.78 -28.12
N GLU A 97 3.81 25.95 -28.97
CA GLU A 97 4.92 26.88 -28.69
C GLU A 97 4.48 28.35 -28.77
N ASP A 98 3.60 28.69 -29.74
CA ASP A 98 3.13 30.07 -29.92
C ASP A 98 2.12 30.50 -28.83
N LEU A 99 1.30 29.56 -28.33
CA LEU A 99 0.36 29.84 -27.24
C LEU A 99 1.05 29.95 -25.88
N LEU A 100 2.08 29.13 -25.62
CA LEU A 100 2.88 29.22 -24.40
C LEU A 100 3.70 30.51 -24.33
N ALA A 101 4.18 31.01 -25.48
CA ALA A 101 4.89 32.28 -25.54
C ALA A 101 3.99 33.47 -25.19
N GLU A 102 2.75 33.48 -25.68
CA GLU A 102 1.77 34.52 -25.37
C GLU A 102 1.36 34.49 -23.89
N ASP A 103 1.12 33.29 -23.34
CA ASP A 103 0.82 33.10 -21.92
C ASP A 103 1.99 33.54 -21.02
N ALA A 104 3.23 33.21 -21.41
CA ALA A 104 4.43 33.65 -20.69
C ALA A 104 4.65 35.18 -20.77
N LEU A 105 4.35 35.79 -21.93
CA LEU A 105 4.42 37.24 -22.12
C LEU A 105 3.37 37.96 -21.27
N ASN A 106 2.15 37.43 -21.21
CA ASN A 106 1.06 37.97 -20.40
C ASN A 106 1.41 37.89 -18.90
N LEU A 107 1.91 36.74 -18.45
CA LEU A 107 2.33 36.55 -17.06
C LEU A 107 3.49 37.48 -16.68
N TYR A 108 4.48 37.65 -17.55
CA TYR A 108 5.57 38.60 -17.35
C TYR A 108 5.06 40.05 -17.28
N THR A 109 4.10 40.41 -18.12
CA THR A 109 3.50 41.75 -18.13
C THR A 109 2.73 42.02 -16.84
N GLN A 110 1.97 41.04 -16.35
CA GLN A 110 1.23 41.15 -15.08
C GLN A 110 2.17 41.30 -13.88
N PHE A 111 3.31 40.58 -13.87
CA PHE A 111 4.34 40.72 -12.84
C PHE A 111 4.98 42.12 -12.85
N GLN A 112 5.27 42.68 -14.03
CA GLN A 112 5.80 44.04 -14.14
C GLN A 112 4.80 45.09 -13.62
N GLN A 113 3.51 44.95 -13.95
CA GLN A 113 2.47 45.85 -13.43
C GLN A 113 2.37 45.81 -11.91
N PHE A 114 2.47 44.63 -11.31
CA PHE A 114 2.48 44.46 -9.85
C PHE A 114 3.67 45.20 -9.20
N LEU A 115 4.87 45.10 -9.77
CA LEU A 115 6.04 45.83 -9.26
C LEU A 115 5.91 47.36 -9.37
N LEU A 116 5.19 47.86 -10.38
CA LEU A 116 4.96 49.30 -10.55
C LEU A 116 3.87 49.84 -9.60
N GLU A 117 2.97 48.98 -9.11
CA GLU A 117 1.90 49.38 -8.19
C GLU A 117 2.44 49.65 -6.77
N ASP A 118 3.57 49.04 -6.40
CA ASP A 118 4.22 49.24 -5.09
C ASP A 118 5.03 50.56 -4.98
N ASP A 119 5.21 51.32 -6.07
CA ASP A 119 5.96 52.59 -6.11
C ASP A 119 5.07 53.86 -6.13
N ILE A 120 3.76 53.72 -5.92
CA ILE A 120 2.82 54.86 -5.74
C ILE A 120 2.44 54.97 -4.26
N ASP A 121 3.23 55.72 -3.50
CA ASP A 121 2.83 56.50 -2.33
C ASP A 121 3.71 57.76 -2.21
#